data_AF-A0A1S5-F1
#
_entry.id   AF-A0A1S5-F1
#
_cell.length_a   1.000
_cell.length_b   1.000
_cell.length_c   1.000
_cell.angle_alpha   90.00
_cell.angle_beta   90.00
_cell.angle_gamma   90.00
#
_symmetry.space_group_name_H-M   'P 1'
#
loop_
_entity.id
_entity.type
_entity.pdbx_description
1 polymer ?
#
loop_
_entity_poly.entity_id
_entity_poly.type
_entity_poly.pdbx_seq_one_letter_code
_entity_poly.pdbx_strand_id
1 'polypeptide(L)'
;MGTNKADNYDGYIKVDNDEIYFDSKCELFDILLKSKNAETLNVEPEYVTENNVSVNIPKEITLDVMKSTIWDECNQRCIACGRCNFVCPTCTCFTMQDIFYQDNSKVGERRRVWSSCQVDGFTDMAGGHSFRQNKGQRMRFKVLHKVYDYKKKWGYHMCVGCG
;
A
#
# COMPACT_ATOMS: atom_id res chain seq x y z
N MET A 1 7.54 -12.69 6.75
CA MET A 1 7.68 -11.67 7.82
C MET A 1 6.79 -11.94 9.03
N GLY A 2 6.01 -13.05 9.07
CA GLY A 2 5.19 -13.39 10.25
C GLY A 2 4.04 -12.44 10.56
N THR A 3 3.83 -11.41 9.74
CA THR A 3 2.80 -10.36 9.92
C THR A 3 1.38 -10.83 9.67
N ASN A 4 1.20 -12.07 9.19
CA ASN A 4 -0.10 -12.68 8.96
C ASN A 4 -0.70 -13.30 10.24
N LYS A 5 0.07 -13.35 11.33
CA LYS A 5 -0.38 -13.83 12.63
C LYS A 5 -0.57 -12.66 13.60
N ALA A 6 -1.68 -12.70 14.33
CA ALA A 6 -1.96 -11.79 15.43
C ALA A 6 -2.09 -12.63 16.70
N ASP A 7 -1.11 -12.55 17.58
CA ASP A 7 -1.15 -13.33 18.85
C ASP A 7 -1.90 -12.58 19.96
N ASN A 8 -2.01 -11.25 19.83
CA ASN A 8 -2.61 -10.34 20.81
C ASN A 8 -4.00 -9.87 20.33
N TYR A 9 -5.03 -10.67 20.58
CA TYR A 9 -6.44 -10.37 20.33
C TYR A 9 -7.27 -10.72 21.55
N ASP A 10 -8.42 -10.06 21.72
CA ASP A 10 -9.37 -10.37 22.80
C ASP A 10 -10.40 -11.42 22.38
N GLY A 11 -10.70 -11.52 21.08
CA GLY A 11 -11.52 -12.58 20.51
C GLY A 11 -11.27 -12.81 19.03
N TYR A 12 -11.47 -14.04 18.59
CA TYR A 12 -11.43 -14.47 17.19
C TYR A 12 -12.78 -15.08 16.81
N ILE A 13 -13.27 -14.77 15.62
CA ILE A 13 -14.55 -15.27 15.11
C ILE A 13 -14.31 -15.93 13.76
N LYS A 14 -14.77 -17.16 13.62
CA LYS A 14 -14.90 -17.86 12.35
C LYS A 14 -16.36 -18.19 12.10
N VAL A 15 -16.83 -17.87 10.91
CA VAL A 15 -18.18 -18.23 10.45
C VAL A 15 -18.02 -19.32 9.40
N ASP A 16 -18.63 -20.47 9.64
CA ASP A 16 -18.66 -21.58 8.67
C ASP A 16 -20.11 -22.04 8.50
N ASN A 17 -20.69 -21.75 7.34
CA ASN A 17 -22.12 -21.91 7.06
C ASN A 17 -23.01 -21.21 8.11
N ASP A 18 -23.84 -21.96 8.85
CA ASP A 18 -24.74 -21.48 9.89
C ASP A 18 -24.12 -21.54 11.30
N GLU A 19 -22.85 -21.94 11.42
CA GLU A 19 -22.14 -22.09 12.69
C GLU A 19 -21.11 -20.97 12.91
N ILE A 20 -21.01 -20.51 14.15
CA ILE A 20 -20.06 -19.48 14.58
C ILE A 20 -19.12 -20.10 15.62
N TYR A 21 -17.84 -20.12 15.28
CA TYR A 21 -16.76 -20.53 16.17
C TYR A 21 -16.14 -19.26 16.75
N PHE A 22 -15.99 -19.22 18.08
CA PHE A 22 -15.43 -18.08 18.77
C PHE A 22 -14.29 -18.54 19.70
N ASP A 23 -13.11 -17.97 19.52
CA ASP A 23 -12.02 -18.10 20.50
C ASP A 23 -11.95 -16.82 21.33
N SER A 24 -11.89 -16.97 22.65
CA SER A 24 -11.98 -15.89 23.63
C SER A 24 -10.74 -15.86 24.49
N LYS A 25 -10.09 -14.70 24.57
CA LYS A 25 -8.99 -14.44 25.52
C LYS A 25 -9.38 -13.43 26.60
N CYS A 26 -10.66 -13.09 26.69
CA CYS A 26 -11.20 -12.08 27.60
C CYS A 26 -12.33 -12.65 28.45
N GLU A 27 -12.27 -12.43 29.77
CA GLU A 27 -13.27 -12.94 30.73
C GLU A 27 -14.70 -12.48 30.42
N LEU A 28 -14.86 -11.28 29.84
CA LEU A 28 -16.18 -10.75 29.46
C LEU A 28 -16.85 -11.58 28.36
N PHE A 29 -16.07 -12.05 27.37
CA PHE A 29 -16.61 -12.89 26.30
C PHE A 29 -16.94 -14.28 26.81
N ASP A 30 -16.15 -14.84 27.73
CA ASP A 30 -16.45 -16.14 28.36
C ASP A 30 -17.79 -16.13 29.10
N ILE A 31 -18.09 -15.04 29.82
CA ILE A 31 -19.38 -14.86 30.52
C ILE A 31 -20.53 -14.81 29.51
N LEU A 32 -20.36 -14.05 28.42
CA LEU A 32 -21.37 -13.92 27.38
C LEU A 32 -21.63 -15.25 26.66
N LEU A 33 -20.58 -16.00 26.31
CA LEU A 33 -20.70 -17.30 25.64
C LEU A 33 -21.38 -18.34 26.53
N LYS A 34 -21.02 -18.39 27.82
CA LYS A 34 -21.70 -19.25 28.81
C LYS A 34 -23.18 -18.90 28.95
N SER A 35 -23.54 -17.61 28.94
CA SER A 35 -24.94 -17.17 29.02
C SER A 35 -25.79 -17.60 27.81
N LYS A 36 -25.15 -17.93 26.69
CA LYS A 36 -25.80 -18.36 25.44
C LYS A 36 -25.80 -19.87 25.22
N ASN A 37 -25.38 -20.66 26.21
CA ASN A 37 -25.23 -22.12 26.11
C ASN A 37 -24.36 -22.54 24.90
N ALA A 38 -23.28 -21.80 24.62
CA ALA A 38 -22.33 -22.17 23.58
C ALA A 38 -21.60 -23.47 23.96
N GLU A 39 -21.40 -24.36 22.99
CA GLU A 39 -20.61 -25.58 23.15
C GLU A 39 -19.11 -25.25 23.25
N THR A 40 -18.39 -25.92 24.15
CA THR A 40 -16.95 -25.71 24.33
C THR A 40 -16.17 -26.59 23.36
N LEU A 41 -15.54 -25.97 22.38
CA LEU A 41 -14.67 -26.61 21.40
C LEU A 41 -13.31 -25.89 21.38
N ASN A 42 -12.25 -26.60 20.96
CA ASN A 42 -10.95 -25.96 20.77
C ASN A 42 -10.94 -25.27 19.40
N VAL A 43 -10.93 -23.93 19.39
CA VAL A 43 -10.95 -23.10 18.18
C VAL A 43 -9.62 -22.37 18.10
N GLU A 44 -8.86 -22.64 17.04
CA GLU A 44 -7.62 -21.90 16.76
C GLU A 44 -7.87 -20.86 15.65
N PRO A 45 -7.29 -19.65 15.77
CA PRO A 45 -7.39 -18.66 14.70
C PRO A 45 -6.78 -19.16 13.39
N GLU A 46 -7.56 -19.07 12.32
CA GLU A 46 -7.06 -19.33 10.97
C GLU A 46 -6.36 -18.08 10.45
N TYR A 47 -5.14 -18.26 9.96
CA TYR A 47 -4.35 -17.19 9.37
C TYR A 47 -4.22 -17.41 7.88
N VAL A 48 -4.18 -16.31 7.13
CA VAL A 48 -3.85 -16.37 5.70
C VAL A 48 -2.43 -16.92 5.55
N THR A 49 -2.31 -18.12 5.02
CA THR A 49 -1.02 -18.80 4.74
C THR A 49 -0.51 -18.43 3.35
N GLU A 50 -1.41 -18.38 2.38
CA GLU A 50 -1.11 -18.06 1.00
C GLU A 50 -2.25 -17.25 0.36
N ASN A 51 -1.91 -16.49 -0.68
CA ASN A 51 -2.89 -15.80 -1.50
C ASN A 51 -3.29 -16.70 -2.68
N ASN A 52 -4.54 -16.62 -3.11
CA ASN A 52 -5.04 -17.32 -4.31
C ASN A 52 -4.28 -16.95 -5.59
N VAL A 53 -3.58 -15.81 -5.60
CA VAL A 53 -2.77 -15.34 -6.72
C VAL A 53 -1.31 -15.29 -6.29
N SER A 54 -0.46 -16.04 -6.98
CA SER A 54 0.98 -15.97 -6.83
C SER A 54 1.59 -15.10 -7.94
N VAL A 55 2.47 -14.17 -7.55
CA VAL A 55 3.15 -13.28 -8.48
C VAL A 55 4.63 -13.67 -8.54
N ASN A 56 5.08 -14.14 -9.69
CA ASN A 56 6.48 -14.45 -9.93
C ASN A 56 7.19 -13.22 -10.51
N ILE A 57 8.05 -12.61 -9.71
CA ILE A 57 8.87 -11.47 -10.16
C ILE A 57 10.10 -12.02 -10.90
N PRO A 58 10.34 -11.63 -12.17
CA PRO A 58 11.52 -12.04 -12.90
C PRO A 58 12.81 -11.67 -12.17
N LYS A 59 13.81 -12.57 -12.20
CA LYS A 59 15.13 -12.29 -11.59
C LYS A 59 15.79 -11.06 -12.21
N GLU A 60 15.61 -10.86 -13.50
CA GLU A 60 16.10 -9.70 -14.22
C GLU A 60 14.98 -9.12 -15.08
N ILE A 61 14.89 -7.80 -15.10
CA ILE A 61 13.99 -7.03 -15.97
C ILE A 61 14.89 -6.15 -16.83
N THR A 62 14.68 -6.16 -18.14
CA THR A 62 15.39 -5.25 -19.05
C THR A 62 14.60 -3.95 -19.23
N LEU A 63 15.30 -2.91 -19.67
CA LEU A 63 14.69 -1.61 -19.95
C LEU A 63 13.74 -1.63 -21.16
N ASP A 64 13.71 -2.70 -21.96
CA ASP A 64 12.77 -2.85 -23.08
C ASP A 64 11.31 -2.87 -22.62
N VAL A 65 11.05 -3.24 -21.36
CA VAL A 65 9.71 -3.15 -20.74
C VAL A 65 9.15 -1.73 -20.82
N MET A 66 9.99 -0.68 -20.92
CA MET A 66 9.52 0.69 -21.11
C MET A 66 8.73 0.92 -22.40
N LYS A 67 8.92 0.07 -23.41
CA LYS A 67 8.26 0.11 -24.73
C LYS A 67 6.97 -0.72 -24.77
N SER A 68 6.64 -1.43 -23.70
CA SER A 68 5.44 -2.27 -23.64
C SER A 68 4.15 -1.44 -23.72
N THR A 69 3.15 -1.95 -24.46
CA THR A 69 1.81 -1.35 -24.58
C THR A 69 1.00 -1.40 -23.29
N ILE A 70 1.45 -2.16 -22.28
CA ILE A 70 0.80 -2.22 -20.96
C ILE A 70 0.68 -0.83 -20.31
N TRP A 71 1.61 0.08 -20.63
CA TRP A 71 1.57 1.45 -20.12
C TRP A 71 0.42 2.27 -20.72
N ASP A 72 -0.03 1.94 -21.92
CA ASP A 72 -1.17 2.59 -22.56
C ASP A 72 -2.48 2.12 -21.92
N GLU A 73 -2.59 0.83 -21.59
CA GLU A 73 -3.72 0.30 -20.82
C GLU A 73 -3.80 0.95 -19.43
N CYS A 74 -2.64 1.09 -18.76
CA CYS A 74 -2.55 1.81 -17.50
C CYS A 74 -2.99 3.28 -17.65
N ASN A 75 -2.64 3.92 -18.76
CA ASN A 75 -3.04 5.29 -19.05
C ASN A 75 -4.56 5.43 -19.20
N GLN A 76 -5.21 4.48 -19.87
CA GLN A 76 -6.66 4.48 -20.08
C GLN A 76 -7.42 4.21 -18.78
N ARG A 77 -6.99 3.21 -17.99
CA ARG A 77 -7.69 2.78 -16.77
C ARG A 77 -7.46 3.69 -15.56
N CYS A 78 -6.30 4.34 -15.49
CA CYS A 78 -5.93 5.15 -14.34
C CYS A 78 -6.76 6.44 -14.30
N ILE A 79 -7.29 6.80 -13.12
CA ILE A 79 -7.99 8.07 -12.86
C ILE A 79 -7.13 9.10 -12.11
N ALA A 80 -5.81 8.87 -12.01
CA ALA A 80 -4.84 9.74 -11.35
C ALA A 80 -5.14 10.08 -9.86
N CYS A 81 -5.86 9.22 -9.15
CA CYS A 81 -6.27 9.49 -7.76
C CYS A 81 -5.15 9.31 -6.71
N GLY A 82 -4.00 8.73 -7.06
CA GLY A 82 -2.86 8.55 -6.15
C GLY A 82 -3.05 7.51 -5.03
N ARG A 83 -4.24 6.94 -4.82
CA ARG A 83 -4.54 5.99 -3.72
C ARG A 83 -3.53 4.84 -3.63
N CYS A 84 -3.17 4.24 -4.77
CA CYS A 84 -2.23 3.12 -4.83
C CYS A 84 -0.80 3.46 -4.39
N ASN A 85 -0.48 4.74 -4.20
CA ASN A 85 0.80 5.18 -3.65
C ASN A 85 0.69 5.57 -2.18
N PHE A 86 -0.41 6.21 -1.76
CA PHE A 86 -0.61 6.57 -0.37
C PHE A 86 -0.78 5.35 0.55
N VAL A 87 -1.37 4.27 0.06
CA VAL A 87 -1.47 3.01 0.82
C VAL A 87 -0.20 2.17 0.77
N CYS A 88 0.77 2.53 -0.07
CA CYS A 88 1.92 1.68 -0.29
C CYS A 88 2.99 1.94 0.80
N PRO A 89 3.36 0.94 1.61
CA PRO A 89 4.25 1.13 2.75
C PRO A 89 5.69 1.47 2.35
N THR A 90 6.07 1.22 1.10
CA THR A 90 7.43 1.52 0.59
C THR A 90 7.52 2.83 -0.18
N CYS A 91 6.42 3.58 -0.29
CA CYS A 91 6.43 4.90 -0.93
C CYS A 91 6.87 5.97 0.08
N THR A 92 7.87 6.77 -0.31
CA THR A 92 8.45 7.85 0.51
C THR A 92 8.48 9.20 -0.21
N CYS A 93 7.69 9.34 -1.28
CA CYS A 93 7.62 10.57 -2.06
C CYS A 93 7.01 11.71 -1.23
N PHE A 94 7.60 12.90 -1.33
CA PHE A 94 7.10 14.12 -0.72
C PHE A 94 7.36 15.30 -1.65
N THR A 95 6.60 16.38 -1.46
CA THR A 95 6.85 17.69 -2.06
C THR A 95 7.09 18.73 -0.98
N MET A 96 7.69 19.86 -1.36
CA MET A 96 7.87 21.01 -0.48
C MET A 96 6.74 22.00 -0.72
N GLN A 97 6.10 22.47 0.35
CA GLN A 97 5.12 23.55 0.29
C GLN A 97 5.58 24.70 1.17
N ASP A 98 5.50 25.91 0.61
CA ASP A 98 5.77 27.17 1.31
C ASP A 98 4.42 27.78 1.71
N ILE A 99 4.22 27.97 3.02
CA ILE A 99 3.01 28.51 3.62
C ILE A 99 3.33 29.88 4.18
N PHE A 100 2.61 30.90 3.74
CA PHE A 100 2.74 32.26 4.26
C PHE A 100 1.64 32.53 5.29
N TYR A 101 2.00 33.06 6.46
CA TYR A 101 1.02 33.38 7.50
C TYR A 101 0.30 34.68 7.15
N GLN A 102 -1.04 34.70 7.23
CA GLN A 102 -1.85 35.88 6.90
C GLN A 102 -1.58 37.06 7.83
N ASP A 103 -1.33 36.79 9.11
CA ASP A 103 -1.15 37.83 10.14
C ASP A 103 0.21 38.55 10.04
N ASN A 104 1.21 37.94 9.38
CA ASN A 104 2.52 38.56 9.18
C ASN A 104 3.18 38.07 7.89
N SER A 105 3.16 38.92 6.86
CA SER A 105 3.74 38.62 5.54
C SER A 105 5.26 38.42 5.52
N LYS A 106 5.97 38.77 6.61
CA LYS A 106 7.42 38.55 6.76
C LYS A 106 7.76 37.19 7.37
N VAL A 107 6.76 36.39 7.74
CA VAL A 107 6.95 35.08 8.37
C VAL A 107 6.24 34.02 7.53
N GLY A 108 6.92 32.90 7.32
CA GLY A 108 6.37 31.75 6.62
C GLY A 108 7.02 30.47 7.08
N GLU A 109 6.48 29.36 6.63
CA GLU A 109 6.99 28.03 6.92
C GLU A 109 7.15 27.22 5.64
N ARG A 110 8.24 26.46 5.57
CA ARG A 110 8.47 25.47 4.53
C ARG A 110 8.29 24.06 5.10
N ARG A 111 7.24 23.35 4.66
CA ARG A 111 6.91 21.99 5.14
C ARG A 111 7.14 20.94 4.06
N ARG A 112 7.55 19.75 4.48
CA ARG A 112 7.45 18.53 3.67
C ARG A 112 6.03 18.00 3.77
N VAL A 113 5.38 17.86 2.62
CA VAL A 113 4.03 17.31 2.51
C VAL A 113 4.10 16.02 1.72
N TRP A 114 3.43 14.99 2.22
CA TRP A 114 3.32 13.72 1.51
C TRP A 114 2.73 13.95 0.12
N SER A 115 3.42 13.44 -0.89
CA SER A 115 3.02 13.58 -2.29
C SER A 115 3.46 12.34 -3.05
N SER A 116 3.29 12.33 -4.37
CA SER A 116 3.45 11.12 -5.13
C SER A 116 3.82 11.36 -6.58
N CYS A 117 4.69 10.51 -7.12
CA CYS A 117 5.00 10.48 -8.56
C CYS A 117 3.81 10.16 -9.47
N GLN A 118 2.64 9.82 -8.91
CA GLN A 118 1.38 9.62 -9.64
C GLN A 118 0.48 10.87 -9.63
N VAL A 119 0.67 11.76 -8.66
CA VAL A 119 -0.14 12.96 -8.48
C VAL A 119 0.36 14.04 -9.43
N ASP A 120 -0.57 14.80 -9.98
CA ASP A 120 -0.27 15.89 -10.88
C ASP A 120 0.54 16.99 -10.19
N GLY A 121 1.42 17.65 -10.94
CA GLY A 121 2.31 18.68 -10.41
C GLY A 121 3.54 18.18 -9.62
N PHE A 122 3.64 16.88 -9.31
CA PHE A 122 4.79 16.36 -8.57
C PHE A 122 6.13 16.54 -9.31
N THR A 123 6.07 16.57 -10.64
CA THR A 123 7.23 16.65 -11.53
C THR A 123 7.46 18.04 -12.08
N ASP A 124 6.73 19.03 -11.56
CA ASP A 124 6.84 20.41 -12.01
C ASP A 124 8.14 21.00 -11.47
N MET A 125 8.85 21.68 -12.37
CA MET A 125 10.13 22.30 -12.11
C MET A 125 10.03 23.79 -12.39
N ALA A 126 10.95 24.56 -11.81
CA ALA A 126 11.10 25.98 -12.12
C ALA A 126 11.19 26.20 -13.63
N GLY A 127 10.50 27.22 -14.14
CA GLY A 127 10.38 27.48 -15.58
C GLY A 127 9.20 26.81 -16.27
N GLY A 128 8.28 26.18 -15.52
CA GLY A 128 7.07 25.57 -16.09
C GLY A 128 7.32 24.24 -16.81
N HIS A 129 8.51 23.66 -16.65
CA HIS A 129 8.82 22.34 -17.17
C HIS A 129 8.16 21.28 -16.30
N SER A 130 7.54 20.29 -16.93
CA SER A 130 6.97 19.15 -16.23
C SER A 130 7.13 17.87 -17.04
N PHE A 131 7.41 16.77 -16.36
CA PHE A 131 7.72 15.48 -16.98
C PHE A 131 6.63 14.45 -16.69
N ARG A 132 6.52 13.40 -17.51
CA ARG A 132 5.56 12.29 -17.28
C ARG A 132 4.12 12.82 -17.17
N GLN A 133 3.69 13.59 -18.17
CA GLN A 133 2.33 14.15 -18.26
C GLN A 133 1.27 13.03 -18.31
N ASN A 134 1.56 11.96 -19.04
CA ASN A 134 0.62 10.86 -19.18
C ASN A 134 0.62 9.95 -17.95
N LYS A 135 -0.57 9.49 -17.54
CA LYS A 135 -0.78 8.59 -16.39
C LYS A 135 -0.02 7.28 -16.56
N GLY A 136 0.05 6.75 -17.79
CA GLY A 136 0.86 5.57 -18.13
C GLY A 136 2.36 5.77 -17.87
N GLN A 137 2.90 6.95 -18.21
CA GLN A 137 4.31 7.28 -17.95
C GLN A 137 4.61 7.37 -16.45
N ARG A 138 3.68 7.91 -15.66
CA ARG A 138 3.77 7.93 -14.19
C ARG A 138 3.76 6.50 -13.64
N MET A 139 2.86 5.64 -14.11
CA MET A 139 2.79 4.22 -13.70
C MET A 139 4.08 3.47 -14.04
N ARG A 140 4.58 3.64 -15.26
CA ARG A 140 5.88 3.09 -15.68
C ARG A 140 7.00 3.49 -14.73
N PHE A 141 7.09 4.78 -14.39
CA PHE A 141 8.10 5.29 -13.46
C PHE A 141 7.96 4.67 -12.07
N LYS A 142 6.74 4.59 -11.51
CA LYS A 142 6.49 3.95 -10.22
C LYS A 142 6.94 2.49 -10.21
N VAL A 143 6.56 1.71 -11.23
CA VAL A 143 6.87 0.29 -11.30
C VAL A 143 8.38 0.10 -11.43
N LEU A 144 9.03 0.73 -12.41
CA LEU A 144 10.45 0.56 -12.67
C LEU A 144 11.32 1.06 -11.50
N HIS A 145 10.92 2.14 -10.84
CA HIS A 145 11.62 2.59 -9.63
C HIS A 145 11.66 1.47 -8.58
N LYS A 146 10.55 0.74 -8.38
CA LYS A 146 10.45 -0.30 -7.35
C LYS A 146 11.07 -1.64 -7.75
N VAL A 147 10.92 -2.05 -9.01
CA VAL A 147 11.34 -3.40 -9.45
C VAL A 147 12.71 -3.41 -10.12
N TYR A 148 13.10 -2.33 -10.79
CA TYR A 148 14.34 -2.24 -11.56
C TYR A 148 15.38 -1.34 -10.85
N ASP A 149 15.11 -0.04 -10.69
CA ASP A 149 16.13 0.92 -10.21
C ASP A 149 16.55 0.64 -8.77
N TYR A 150 15.58 0.36 -7.89
CA TYR A 150 15.88 0.07 -6.49
C TYR A 150 16.68 -1.24 -6.35
N LYS A 151 16.33 -2.27 -7.11
CA LYS A 151 17.08 -3.54 -7.13
C LYS A 151 18.47 -3.37 -7.70
N LYS A 152 18.63 -2.59 -8.77
CA LYS A 152 19.95 -2.25 -9.32
C LYS A 152 20.84 -1.58 -8.28
N LYS A 153 20.27 -0.78 -7.37
CA LYS A 153 21.00 -0.07 -6.32
C LYS A 153 21.28 -0.94 -5.08
N TRP A 154 20.33 -1.77 -4.66
CA TRP A 154 20.36 -2.43 -3.35
C TRP A 154 20.36 -3.98 -3.39
N GLY A 155 20.24 -4.58 -4.57
CA GLY A 155 20.25 -6.04 -4.76
C GLY A 155 18.89 -6.73 -4.57
N TYR A 156 17.87 -6.03 -4.07
CA TYR A 156 16.51 -6.58 -3.86
C TYR A 156 15.42 -5.61 -4.30
N HIS A 157 14.20 -6.11 -4.55
CA HIS A 157 13.08 -5.28 -4.99
C HIS A 157 12.51 -4.42 -3.85
N MET A 158 12.09 -3.19 -4.15
CA MET A 158 11.39 -2.32 -3.19
C MET A 158 9.90 -2.70 -3.04
N CYS A 159 9.34 -3.38 -4.04
CA CYS A 159 7.95 -3.82 -3.99
C CYS A 159 7.85 -5.04 -3.07
N VAL A 160 6.93 -4.99 -2.10
CA VAL A 160 6.67 -6.07 -1.13
C VAL A 160 5.38 -6.85 -1.42
N GLY A 161 4.71 -6.58 -2.54
CA GLY A 161 3.47 -7.29 -2.93
C GLY A 161 2.28 -7.00 -2.02
N CYS A 162 2.21 -5.79 -1.43
CA CYS A 162 1.17 -5.38 -0.48
C CYS A 162 -0.22 -5.09 -1.11
N GLY A 163 -0.42 -5.36 -2.40
CA GLY A 163 -1.65 -5.01 -3.10
C GLY A 163 -1.87 -5.85 -4.33
#